data_AF-A0A7C4VZI0-F1
#
_entry.id   AF-A0A7C4VZI0-F1
#
_cell.length_a   1.000
_cell.length_b   1.000
_cell.length_c   1.000
_cell.angle_alpha   90.00
_cell.angle_beta   90.00
_cell.angle_gamma   90.00
#
_symmetry.space_group_name_H-M   'P 1'
#
loop_
_entity.id
_entity.type
_entity.pdbx_description
1 polymer ?
#
loop_
_entity_poly.entity_id
_entity_poly.type
_entity_poly.pdbx_seq_one_letter_code
_entity_poly.pdbx_strand_id
1 'polypeptide(L)'
;HARSDGLRAALQARIDAADASPRGYDAIALAYGICGNATIGLRARRRPLVIPRAHDCCTVLLGSRRRFQEHFQDNPSTPFGSVGYLERGDYYLRLEDGKSAVHYGDAYAEYVKQYGEENARYIWETLHPRRAATDDRAVFIDVPETSRLGAAEKFRARAEAEGKRYVRLEGSLALLRKLISGPWDPEDILVVEPGRRIAGVYDWSEVVRAAD
;
A
#
# COMPACT_ATOMS: atom_id res chain seq x y z
N HIS A 1 4.75 -0.82 -5.18
CA HIS A 1 4.59 0.47 -5.87
C HIS A 1 5.10 0.32 -7.30
N ALA A 2 4.65 1.12 -8.27
CA ALA A 2 5.16 0.99 -9.64
C ALA A 2 6.61 1.45 -9.85
N ARG A 3 7.12 2.33 -8.97
CA ARG A 3 8.52 2.77 -8.95
C ARG A 3 9.19 2.46 -7.61
N SER A 4 9.24 1.18 -7.26
CA SER A 4 9.75 0.74 -5.95
C SER A 4 11.22 1.10 -5.72
N ASP A 5 12.07 1.10 -6.74
CA ASP A 5 13.48 1.51 -6.59
C ASP A 5 13.61 3.01 -6.29
N GLY A 6 12.84 3.84 -6.97
CA GLY A 6 12.79 5.28 -6.69
C GLY A 6 12.25 5.58 -5.29
N LEU A 7 11.21 4.85 -4.86
CA LEU A 7 10.69 4.96 -3.49
C LEU A 7 11.73 4.50 -2.46
N ARG A 8 12.43 3.38 -2.71
CA ARG A 8 13.50 2.87 -1.83
C ARG A 8 14.60 3.93 -1.64
N ALA A 9 15.08 4.52 -2.74
CA ALA A 9 16.08 5.58 -2.67
C ALA A 9 15.57 6.80 -1.87
N ALA A 10 14.33 7.22 -2.10
CA ALA A 10 13.71 8.34 -1.40
C ALA A 10 13.47 8.06 0.10
N LEU A 11 13.19 6.80 0.47
CA LEU A 11 13.07 6.36 1.86
C LEU A 11 14.45 6.31 2.54
N GLN A 12 15.47 5.75 1.89
CA GLN A 12 16.83 5.72 2.44
C GLN A 12 17.36 7.13 2.67
N ALA A 13 17.14 8.07 1.74
CA ALA A 13 17.54 9.46 1.93
C ALA A 13 16.88 10.13 3.15
N ARG A 14 15.60 9.81 3.43
CA ARG A 14 14.90 10.29 4.63
C ARG A 14 15.41 9.64 5.91
N ILE A 15 15.73 8.34 5.87
CA ILE A 15 16.36 7.62 6.97
C ILE A 15 17.72 8.25 7.29
N ASP A 16 18.55 8.47 6.27
CA ASP A 16 19.90 9.04 6.43
C ASP A 16 19.83 10.47 7.00
N ALA A 17 18.87 11.28 6.54
CA ALA A 17 18.63 12.63 7.09
C ALA A 17 18.13 12.60 8.55
N ALA A 18 17.23 11.69 8.90
CA ALA A 18 16.74 11.54 10.27
C ALA A 18 17.85 11.02 11.21
N ASP A 19 18.71 10.12 10.73
CA ASP A 19 19.86 9.62 11.48
C ASP A 19 20.99 10.67 11.63
N ALA A 20 21.16 11.56 10.66
CA ALA A 20 22.09 12.67 10.79
C ALA A 20 21.61 13.76 11.77
N SER A 21 20.33 13.75 12.16
CA SER A 21 19.76 14.73 13.07
C SER A 21 20.51 14.75 14.41
N PRO A 22 20.81 15.94 14.97
CA PRO A 22 21.39 16.06 16.31
C PRO A 22 20.40 15.66 17.41
N ARG A 23 19.10 15.49 17.07
CA ARG A 23 18.09 14.99 18.00
C ARG A 23 18.36 13.51 18.32
N GLY A 24 18.40 13.18 19.60
CA GLY A 24 18.61 11.82 20.09
C GLY A 24 17.36 10.95 19.95
N TYR A 25 17.06 10.49 18.74
CA TYR A 25 16.01 9.48 18.53
C TYR A 25 16.53 8.09 18.87
N ASP A 26 15.71 7.30 19.59
CA ASP A 26 16.03 5.91 19.92
C ASP A 26 15.88 4.98 18.70
N ALA A 27 14.97 5.28 17.78
CA ALA A 27 14.74 4.52 16.55
C ALA A 27 14.08 5.36 15.46
N ILE A 28 14.14 4.87 14.22
CA ILE A 28 13.40 5.41 13.07
C ILE A 28 12.29 4.44 12.69
N ALA A 29 11.03 4.86 12.87
CA ALA A 29 9.86 4.03 12.55
C ALA A 29 9.42 4.19 11.08
N LEU A 30 9.27 3.06 10.40
CA LEU A 30 8.74 2.97 9.04
C LEU A 30 7.32 2.41 9.09
N ALA A 31 6.31 3.27 8.94
CA ALA A 31 4.90 2.86 8.81
C ALA A 31 4.59 2.27 7.41
N TYR A 32 5.38 1.27 6.99
CA TYR A 32 5.34 0.61 5.70
C TYR A 32 5.39 -0.91 5.87
N GLY A 33 4.81 -1.65 4.93
CA GLY A 33 5.14 -3.05 4.72
C GLY A 33 6.26 -3.23 3.68
N ILE A 34 6.32 -4.38 3.00
CA ILE A 34 7.19 -4.60 1.84
C ILE A 34 6.83 -3.64 0.69
N CYS A 35 5.53 -3.40 0.47
CA CYS A 35 5.00 -2.39 -0.45
C CYS A 35 5.55 -2.50 -1.89
N GLY A 36 5.67 -3.73 -2.42
CA GLY A 36 6.27 -4.00 -3.73
C GLY A 36 7.79 -3.87 -3.72
N ASN A 37 8.44 -4.27 -2.62
CA ASN A 37 9.89 -4.28 -2.39
C ASN A 37 10.53 -2.90 -2.18
N ALA A 38 9.74 -1.87 -1.87
CA ALA A 38 10.25 -0.53 -1.63
C ALA A 38 11.06 -0.43 -0.32
N THR A 39 10.77 -1.27 0.67
CA THR A 39 11.48 -1.29 1.96
C THR A 39 12.61 -2.30 2.02
N ILE A 40 12.61 -3.30 1.13
CA ILE A 40 13.68 -4.30 1.06
C ILE A 40 14.99 -3.62 0.65
N GLY A 41 16.05 -3.87 1.41
CA GLY A 41 17.36 -3.27 1.20
C GLY A 41 17.61 -1.96 1.94
N LEU A 42 16.59 -1.37 2.59
CA LEU A 42 16.81 -0.20 3.45
C LEU A 42 17.71 -0.59 4.62
N ARG A 43 18.71 0.27 4.88
CA ARG A 43 19.76 0.04 5.89
C ARG A 43 19.57 0.94 7.09
N ALA A 44 19.68 0.32 8.28
CA ALA A 44 19.86 1.02 9.52
C ALA A 44 21.29 1.61 9.55
N ARG A 45 21.38 2.90 9.85
CA ARG A 45 22.66 3.61 9.95
C ARG A 45 23.16 3.52 11.39
N ARG A 46 23.10 4.61 12.15
CA ARG A 46 23.51 4.63 13.56
C ARG A 46 22.36 4.27 14.49
N ARG A 47 21.12 4.56 14.09
CA ARG A 47 19.90 4.21 14.81
C ARG A 47 19.22 2.99 14.22
N PRO A 48 18.55 2.17 15.06
CA PRO A 48 17.75 1.06 14.58
C PRO A 48 16.57 1.55 13.73
N LEU A 49 16.20 0.75 12.73
CA LEU A 49 14.93 0.91 12.03
C LEU A 49 13.91 -0.02 12.65
N VAL A 50 12.67 0.45 12.80
CA VAL A 50 11.56 -0.39 13.23
C VAL A 50 10.47 -0.36 12.17
N ILE A 51 10.02 -1.54 11.74
CA ILE A 51 9.08 -1.71 10.65
C ILE A 51 8.08 -2.82 10.98
N PRO A 52 6.78 -2.66 10.70
CA PRO A 52 5.83 -3.76 10.82
C PRO A 52 6.20 -4.94 9.93
N ARG A 53 6.01 -6.17 10.43
CA ARG A 53 6.02 -7.39 9.63
C ARG A 53 4.76 -7.44 8.77
N ALA A 54 4.77 -6.68 7.68
CA ALA A 54 3.61 -6.42 6.84
C ALA A 54 3.94 -6.59 5.36
N HIS A 55 3.06 -7.27 4.61
CA HIS A 55 3.24 -7.46 3.17
C HIS A 55 3.16 -6.12 2.42
N ASP A 56 2.25 -5.26 2.86
CA ASP A 56 2.04 -3.93 2.30
C ASP A 56 1.23 -3.06 3.27
N CYS A 57 0.80 -1.88 2.79
CA CYS A 57 -0.05 -0.99 3.56
C CYS A 57 -1.44 -1.58 3.88
N CYS A 58 -1.92 -2.61 3.17
CA CYS A 58 -3.18 -3.29 3.53
C CYS A 58 -3.04 -3.95 4.90
N THR A 59 -1.95 -4.69 5.10
CA THR A 59 -1.65 -5.30 6.41
C THR A 59 -1.58 -4.25 7.52
N VAL A 60 -0.93 -3.11 7.25
CA VAL A 60 -0.82 -1.99 8.20
C VAL A 60 -2.20 -1.41 8.54
N LEU A 61 -3.06 -1.19 7.56
CA LEU A 61 -4.40 -0.62 7.74
C LEU A 61 -5.38 -1.59 8.41
N LEU A 62 -5.24 -2.90 8.18
CA LEU A 62 -5.99 -3.94 8.90
C LEU A 62 -5.49 -4.12 10.34
N GLY A 63 -4.29 -3.62 10.64
CA GLY A 63 -3.66 -3.72 11.95
C GLY A 63 -3.24 -5.14 12.35
N SER A 64 -3.23 -6.10 11.41
CA SER A 64 -2.91 -7.50 11.69
C SER A 64 -2.52 -8.26 10.43
N ARG A 65 -1.37 -8.94 10.50
CA ARG A 65 -0.90 -9.88 9.46
C ARG A 65 -1.83 -11.09 9.31
N ARG A 66 -2.41 -11.57 10.42
CA ARG A 66 -3.42 -12.65 10.41
C ARG A 66 -4.68 -12.22 9.64
N ARG A 67 -5.20 -11.01 9.89
CA ARG A 67 -6.36 -10.49 9.14
C ARG A 67 -6.07 -10.26 7.66
N PHE A 68 -4.84 -9.83 7.34
CA PHE A 68 -4.43 -9.75 5.94
C PHE A 68 -4.48 -11.13 5.28
N GLN A 69 -3.89 -12.16 5.90
CA GLN A 69 -3.94 -13.53 5.40
C GLN A 69 -5.39 -14.03 5.25
N GLU A 70 -6.25 -13.85 6.27
CA GLU A 70 -7.66 -14.26 6.24
C GLU A 70 -8.44 -13.70 5.02
N HIS A 71 -8.14 -12.47 4.61
CA HIS A 71 -8.90 -11.78 3.56
C HIS A 71 -8.26 -11.75 2.18
N PHE A 72 -6.94 -11.98 2.10
CA PHE A 72 -6.12 -11.78 0.89
C PHE A 72 -5.21 -12.97 0.54
N GLN A 73 -5.17 -14.07 1.31
CA GLN A 73 -4.26 -15.19 0.97
C GLN A 73 -4.51 -15.83 -0.39
N ASP A 74 -5.79 -15.96 -0.79
CA ASP A 74 -6.17 -16.58 -2.05
C ASP A 74 -5.88 -15.65 -3.26
N ASN A 75 -5.85 -14.34 -3.01
CA ASN A 75 -5.47 -13.34 -3.99
C ASN A 75 -4.77 -12.14 -3.32
N PRO A 76 -3.44 -12.21 -3.09
CA PRO A 76 -2.69 -11.17 -2.39
C PRO A 76 -2.65 -9.83 -3.13
N SER A 77 -2.97 -9.86 -4.44
CA SER A 77 -3.02 -8.70 -5.32
C SER A 77 -4.41 -8.05 -5.40
N THR A 78 -5.41 -8.53 -4.63
CA THR A 78 -6.74 -7.93 -4.59
C THR A 78 -6.63 -6.43 -4.28
N PRO A 79 -7.18 -5.55 -5.15
CA PRO A 79 -7.16 -4.12 -4.93
C PRO A 79 -7.88 -3.72 -3.64
N PHE A 80 -7.28 -2.80 -2.90
CA PHE A 80 -7.89 -2.19 -1.73
C PHE A 80 -7.77 -0.67 -1.75
N GLY A 81 -8.65 0.01 -1.02
CA GLY A 81 -8.58 1.42 -0.73
C GLY A 81 -8.83 1.71 0.75
N SER A 82 -8.61 2.95 1.14
CA SER A 82 -8.96 3.50 2.46
C SER A 82 -9.19 5.00 2.31
N VAL A 83 -9.59 5.68 3.39
CA VAL A 83 -9.82 7.13 3.41
C VAL A 83 -8.67 7.91 2.77
N GLY A 84 -7.42 7.59 3.12
CA GLY A 84 -6.26 8.32 2.62
C GLY A 84 -5.99 8.19 1.11
N TYR A 85 -6.53 7.15 0.45
CA TYR A 85 -6.50 7.02 -1.00
C TYR A 85 -7.50 7.97 -1.66
N LEU A 86 -8.71 8.06 -1.10
CA LEU A 86 -9.78 8.90 -1.62
C LEU A 86 -9.53 10.40 -1.42
N GLU A 87 -8.81 10.79 -0.37
CA GLU A 87 -8.53 12.20 -0.07
C GLU A 87 -7.39 12.79 -0.92
N ARG A 88 -6.44 11.96 -1.36
CA ARG A 88 -5.15 12.43 -1.89
C ARG A 88 -4.85 12.05 -3.33
N GLY A 89 -5.77 11.38 -4.03
CA GLY A 89 -5.51 10.96 -5.39
C GLY A 89 -6.76 10.86 -6.26
N ASP A 90 -6.52 10.88 -7.58
CA ASP A 90 -7.51 10.51 -8.58
C ASP A 90 -7.84 9.00 -8.54
N TYR A 91 -7.08 8.23 -7.75
CA TYR A 91 -7.18 6.77 -7.59
C TYR A 91 -7.79 6.39 -6.24
N TYR A 92 -8.88 5.63 -6.28
CA TYR A 92 -9.56 5.11 -5.08
C TYR A 92 -9.10 3.71 -4.66
N LEU A 93 -8.41 2.99 -5.56
CA LEU A 93 -7.84 1.66 -5.35
C LEU A 93 -6.33 1.68 -5.54
N ARG A 94 -5.62 0.86 -4.77
CA ARG A 94 -4.24 0.48 -5.08
C ARG A 94 -4.25 -0.48 -6.28
N LEU A 95 -3.69 -0.04 -7.41
CA LEU A 95 -3.42 -0.88 -8.59
C LEU A 95 -1.92 -1.17 -8.70
N GLU A 96 -1.54 -2.39 -9.08
CA GLU A 96 -0.14 -2.83 -9.16
C GLU A 96 0.67 -2.14 -10.26
N ASP A 97 0.02 -1.73 -11.35
CA ASP A 97 0.66 -1.19 -12.54
C ASP A 97 1.01 0.30 -12.45
N GLY A 98 0.60 1.00 -11.38
CA GLY A 98 0.84 2.43 -11.19
C GLY A 98 0.47 3.31 -12.38
N LYS A 99 -0.38 2.82 -13.28
CA LYS A 99 -1.10 3.63 -14.25
C LYS A 99 -2.25 4.32 -13.52
N SER A 100 -1.91 5.09 -12.50
CA SER A 100 -2.73 6.18 -12.00
C SER A 100 -2.49 7.41 -12.88
N ALA A 101 -2.77 7.26 -14.17
CA ALA A 101 -3.26 8.35 -14.98
C ALA A 101 -4.59 7.85 -15.50
N VAL A 102 -5.52 7.71 -14.57
CA VAL A 102 -6.91 7.68 -14.97
C VAL A 102 -7.57 8.96 -14.53
N HIS A 103 -7.13 10.02 -15.22
CA HIS A 103 -8.06 10.95 -15.83
C HIS A 103 -8.97 10.14 -16.77
N TYR A 104 -9.89 9.33 -16.21
CA TYR A 104 -10.84 8.49 -16.96
C TYR A 104 -11.67 9.34 -17.93
N GLY A 105 -11.86 10.63 -17.62
CA GLY A 105 -12.49 11.61 -18.50
C GLY A 105 -11.56 12.12 -19.60
N ASP A 106 -10.40 12.66 -19.26
CA ASP A 106 -9.57 13.40 -20.23
C ASP A 106 -8.86 12.49 -21.23
N ALA A 107 -8.40 11.31 -20.81
CA ALA A 107 -7.66 10.41 -21.71
C ALA A 107 -8.56 9.78 -22.78
N TYR A 108 -9.77 9.35 -22.41
CA TYR A 108 -10.74 8.83 -23.39
C TYR A 108 -11.27 9.95 -24.29
N ALA A 109 -11.57 11.13 -23.75
CA ALA A 109 -11.99 12.28 -24.54
C ALA A 109 -10.91 12.71 -25.56
N GLU A 110 -9.63 12.65 -25.18
CA GLU A 110 -8.52 12.92 -26.10
C GLU A 110 -8.39 11.83 -27.17
N TYR A 111 -8.61 10.55 -26.85
CA TYR A 111 -8.68 9.49 -27.85
C TYR A 111 -9.87 9.65 -28.80
N VAL A 112 -11.04 10.05 -28.30
CA VAL A 112 -12.22 10.33 -29.14
C VAL A 112 -11.92 11.50 -30.09
N LYS A 113 -11.26 12.56 -29.61
CA LYS A 113 -10.86 13.70 -30.42
C LYS A 113 -9.84 13.35 -31.50
N GLN A 114 -8.88 12.47 -31.19
CA GLN A 114 -7.81 12.10 -32.12
C GLN A 114 -8.21 11.01 -33.11
N TYR A 115 -9.01 10.03 -32.68
CA TYR A 115 -9.25 8.80 -33.43
C TYR A 115 -10.73 8.56 -33.79
N GLY A 116 -11.65 9.37 -33.28
CA GLY A 116 -13.09 9.14 -33.39
C GLY A 116 -13.58 8.06 -32.40
N GLU A 117 -14.88 8.06 -32.11
CA GLU A 117 -15.44 7.29 -30.99
C GLU A 117 -15.23 5.77 -31.11
N GLU A 118 -15.39 5.18 -32.30
CA GLU A 118 -15.22 3.73 -32.49
C GLU A 118 -13.77 3.27 -32.37
N ASN A 119 -12.81 4.00 -32.95
CA ASN A 119 -11.40 3.66 -32.83
C ASN A 119 -10.88 3.95 -31.44
N ALA A 120 -11.35 5.04 -30.80
CA ALA A 120 -11.05 5.32 -29.42
C ALA A 120 -11.51 4.17 -28.52
N ARG A 121 -12.74 3.66 -28.72
CA ARG A 121 -13.26 2.48 -28.02
C ARG A 121 -12.41 1.24 -28.26
N TYR A 122 -12.03 0.94 -29.50
CA TYR A 122 -11.19 -0.22 -29.81
C TYR A 122 -9.78 -0.13 -29.20
N ILE A 123 -9.10 1.01 -29.38
CA ILE A 123 -7.78 1.29 -28.78
C ILE A 123 -7.90 1.20 -27.26
N TRP A 124 -8.98 1.74 -26.69
CA TRP A 124 -9.24 1.72 -25.26
C TRP A 124 -9.40 0.30 -24.72
N GLU A 125 -10.23 -0.53 -25.35
CA GLU A 125 -10.44 -1.92 -24.97
C GLU A 125 -9.17 -2.77 -25.16
N THR A 126 -8.35 -2.46 -26.15
CA THR A 126 -7.08 -3.14 -26.42
C THR A 126 -6.00 -2.78 -25.39
N LEU A 127 -5.94 -1.51 -24.97
CA LEU A 127 -5.01 -1.03 -23.94
C LEU A 127 -5.45 -1.37 -22.52
N HIS A 128 -6.76 -1.60 -22.31
CA HIS A 128 -7.37 -1.99 -21.05
C HIS A 128 -8.14 -3.32 -21.22
N PRO A 129 -7.44 -4.41 -21.59
CA PRO A 129 -8.11 -5.69 -21.74
C PRO A 129 -8.80 -6.02 -20.43
N ARG A 130 -10.08 -6.40 -20.50
CA ARG A 130 -10.80 -6.96 -19.35
C ARG A 130 -10.01 -8.18 -18.89
N ARG A 131 -9.14 -8.01 -17.88
CA ARG A 131 -8.36 -9.12 -17.33
C ARG A 131 -9.36 -10.20 -16.95
N ALA A 132 -9.15 -11.39 -17.52
CA ALA A 132 -9.90 -12.58 -17.14
C ALA A 132 -9.90 -12.71 -15.61
N ALA A 133 -11.08 -12.97 -15.06
CA ALA A 133 -11.43 -13.05 -13.66
C ALA A 133 -10.28 -13.50 -12.73
N THR A 134 -9.92 -12.67 -11.75
CA THR A 134 -9.19 -13.17 -10.57
C THR A 134 -9.73 -12.62 -9.25
N ASP A 135 -10.34 -11.43 -9.21
CA ASP A 135 -11.20 -10.99 -8.10
C ASP A 135 -12.01 -9.75 -8.54
N ASP A 136 -13.35 -9.84 -8.56
CA ASP A 136 -14.25 -8.72 -8.82
C ASP A 136 -14.44 -7.82 -7.58
N ARG A 137 -13.77 -8.11 -6.46
CA ARG A 137 -13.86 -7.30 -5.24
C ARG A 137 -13.11 -5.97 -5.36
N ALA A 138 -13.76 -4.92 -4.88
CA ALA A 138 -13.11 -3.70 -4.46
C ALA A 138 -13.20 -3.61 -2.92
N VAL A 139 -12.06 -3.79 -2.25
CA VAL A 139 -12.02 -3.81 -0.79
C VAL A 139 -11.79 -2.39 -0.23
N PHE A 140 -12.67 -1.92 0.63
CA PHE A 140 -12.47 -0.70 1.41
C PHE A 140 -12.10 -1.04 2.85
N ILE A 141 -10.92 -0.61 3.28
CA ILE A 141 -10.47 -0.74 4.66
C ILE A 141 -10.92 0.51 5.40
N ASP A 142 -11.94 0.34 6.23
CA ASP A 142 -12.55 1.41 6.97
C ASP A 142 -12.02 1.45 8.40
N VAL A 143 -11.14 2.41 8.67
CA VAL A 143 -10.53 2.58 9.99
C VAL A 143 -11.48 3.41 10.88
N PRO A 144 -11.92 2.88 12.05
CA PRO A 144 -12.94 3.51 12.90
C PRO A 144 -12.71 4.99 13.18
N GLU A 145 -11.47 5.39 13.43
CA GLU A 145 -11.08 6.77 13.73
C GLU A 145 -11.36 7.75 12.58
N THR A 146 -11.50 7.26 11.34
CA THR A 146 -11.73 8.04 10.12
C THR A 146 -13.07 7.76 9.44
N SER A 147 -13.82 6.75 9.89
CA SER A 147 -15.07 6.31 9.24
C SER A 147 -16.13 7.40 9.11
N ARG A 148 -16.16 8.35 10.07
CA ARG A 148 -17.09 9.49 10.06
C ARG A 148 -16.94 10.44 8.86
N LEU A 149 -15.86 10.32 8.09
CA LEU A 149 -15.60 11.14 6.90
C LEU A 149 -16.42 10.71 5.68
N GLY A 150 -17.22 9.64 5.78
CA GLY A 150 -18.15 9.22 4.72
C GLY A 150 -17.47 8.65 3.46
N ALA A 151 -16.19 8.29 3.57
CA ALA A 151 -15.38 7.79 2.47
C ALA A 151 -15.87 6.41 1.94
N ALA A 152 -16.45 5.59 2.81
CA ALA A 152 -16.95 4.26 2.48
C ALA A 152 -18.04 4.31 1.38
N GLU A 153 -19.00 5.23 1.51
CA GLU A 153 -20.08 5.36 0.51
C GLU A 153 -19.57 5.90 -0.82
N LYS A 154 -18.62 6.85 -0.80
CA LYS A 154 -17.96 7.34 -2.01
C LYS A 154 -17.20 6.22 -2.72
N PHE A 155 -16.49 5.39 -1.95
CA PHE A 155 -15.78 4.23 -2.49
C PHE A 155 -16.75 3.23 -3.11
N ARG A 156 -17.83 2.90 -2.39
CA ARG A 156 -18.85 1.97 -2.84
C ARG A 156 -19.46 2.40 -4.17
N ALA A 157 -19.89 3.65 -4.27
CA ALA A 157 -20.47 4.19 -5.50
C ALA A 157 -19.51 4.07 -6.70
N ARG A 158 -18.21 4.32 -6.48
CA ARG A 158 -17.18 4.19 -7.53
C ARG A 158 -16.90 2.74 -7.89
N ALA A 159 -16.84 1.83 -6.92
CA ALA A 159 -16.67 0.41 -7.16
C ALA A 159 -17.83 -0.18 -7.97
N GLU A 160 -19.07 0.14 -7.58
CA GLU A 160 -20.28 -0.33 -8.27
C GLU A 160 -20.37 0.24 -9.70
N ALA A 161 -19.99 1.51 -9.92
CA ALA A 161 -19.92 2.12 -11.25
C ALA A 161 -18.90 1.42 -12.19
N GLU A 162 -17.85 0.81 -11.63
CA GLU A 162 -16.86 0.02 -12.38
C GLU A 162 -17.24 -1.48 -12.46
N GLY A 163 -18.44 -1.86 -12.02
CA GLY A 163 -18.91 -3.26 -12.03
C GLY A 163 -18.20 -4.16 -11.01
N LYS A 164 -17.56 -3.58 -10.00
CA LYS A 164 -16.87 -4.31 -8.92
C LYS A 164 -17.80 -4.53 -7.74
N ARG A 165 -17.62 -5.66 -7.07
CA ARG A 165 -18.30 -6.00 -5.82
C ARG A 165 -17.63 -5.29 -4.65
N TYR A 166 -18.36 -4.35 -4.06
CA TYR A 166 -17.90 -3.66 -2.87
C TYR A 166 -17.78 -4.60 -1.66
N VAL A 167 -16.63 -4.55 -0.98
CA VAL A 167 -16.40 -5.26 0.29
C VAL A 167 -15.83 -4.28 1.30
N ARG A 168 -16.51 -4.10 2.45
CA ARG A 168 -16.01 -3.30 3.56
C ARG A 168 -15.33 -4.20 4.58
N LEU A 169 -14.10 -3.87 4.94
CA LEU A 169 -13.39 -4.48 6.06
C LEU A 169 -13.11 -3.41 7.10
N GLU A 170 -13.40 -3.70 8.37
CA GLU A 170 -13.02 -2.82 9.47
C GLU A 170 -11.49 -2.86 9.67
N GLY A 171 -10.83 -1.71 9.55
CA GLY A 171 -9.41 -1.53 9.79
C GLY A 171 -9.08 -1.39 11.27
N SER A 172 -7.79 -1.31 11.61
CA SER A 172 -7.35 -1.12 12.99
C SER A 172 -6.01 -0.39 13.07
N LEU A 173 -5.91 0.56 13.99
CA LEU A 173 -4.65 1.22 14.32
C LEU A 173 -3.72 0.38 15.22
N ALA A 174 -4.10 -0.85 15.57
CA ALA A 174 -3.34 -1.68 16.52
C ALA A 174 -1.85 -1.81 16.15
N LEU A 175 -1.54 -2.14 14.89
CA LEU A 175 -0.16 -2.29 14.42
C LEU A 175 0.62 -0.98 14.42
N LEU A 176 -0.04 0.15 14.09
CA LEU A 176 0.56 1.48 14.18
C LEU A 176 0.84 1.89 15.64
N ARG A 177 -0.08 1.57 16.56
CA ARG A 177 0.12 1.80 18.00
C ARG A 177 1.33 0.99 18.51
N LYS A 178 1.43 -0.30 18.15
CA LYS A 178 2.59 -1.14 18.47
C LYS A 178 3.90 -0.57 17.92
N LEU A 179 3.87 -0.04 16.69
CA LEU A 179 5.04 0.57 16.05
C LEU A 179 5.55 1.81 16.81
N ILE A 180 4.66 2.70 17.22
CA ILE A 180 5.05 4.00 17.83
C ILE A 180 5.27 3.93 19.34
N SER A 181 4.59 3.01 20.05
CA SER A 181 4.60 3.03 21.52
C SER A 181 5.81 2.32 22.13
N GLY A 182 6.33 1.28 21.47
CA GLY A 182 7.33 0.40 22.08
C GLY A 182 6.87 -0.23 23.42
N PRO A 183 7.67 -1.13 24.03
CA PRO A 183 8.70 -1.95 23.39
C PRO A 183 8.12 -2.76 22.20
N TRP A 184 8.96 -3.13 21.24
CA TRP A 184 8.53 -3.74 19.99
C TRP A 184 8.46 -5.26 20.10
N ASP A 185 7.24 -5.80 20.01
CA ASP A 185 6.99 -7.23 19.96
C ASP A 185 7.54 -7.81 18.64
N PRO A 186 8.48 -8.78 18.69
CA PRO A 186 9.07 -9.37 17.50
C PRO A 186 8.07 -10.14 16.63
N GLU A 187 6.88 -10.48 17.12
CA GLU A 187 5.81 -11.10 16.31
C GLU A 187 5.25 -10.14 15.24
N ASP A 188 5.18 -8.86 15.57
CA ASP A 188 4.53 -7.84 14.74
C ASP A 188 5.49 -6.80 14.17
N ILE A 189 6.59 -6.51 14.87
CA ILE A 189 7.53 -5.45 14.52
C ILE A 189 8.94 -6.03 14.38
N LEU A 190 9.55 -5.80 13.23
CA LEU A 190 10.96 -6.08 13.02
C LEU A 190 11.79 -4.89 13.50
N VAL A 191 12.75 -5.15 14.37
CA VAL A 191 13.84 -4.23 14.72
C VAL A 191 15.06 -4.58 13.86
N VAL A 192 15.58 -3.59 13.12
CA VAL A 192 16.79 -3.72 12.32
C VAL A 192 17.89 -2.92 13.00
N GLU A 193 18.82 -3.66 13.62
CA GLU A 193 19.95 -3.08 14.33
C GLU A 193 20.89 -2.28 13.41
N PRO A 194 21.63 -1.28 13.93
CA PRO A 194 22.63 -0.52 13.19
C PRO A 194 23.55 -1.40 12.32
N GLY A 195 23.78 -0.97 11.07
CA GLY A 195 24.58 -1.71 10.09
C GLY A 195 23.84 -2.78 9.30
N ARG A 196 22.69 -3.27 9.79
CA ARG A 196 21.86 -4.26 9.09
C ARG A 196 20.90 -3.63 8.09
N ARG A 197 20.31 -4.47 7.24
CA ARG A 197 19.26 -4.11 6.28
C ARG A 197 17.99 -4.92 6.49
N ILE A 198 16.88 -4.41 5.95
CA ILE A 198 15.65 -5.16 5.76
C ILE A 198 15.84 -6.14 4.60
N ALA A 199 15.50 -7.41 4.80
CA ALA A 199 15.44 -8.46 3.79
C ALA A 199 14.04 -9.08 3.75
N GLY A 200 13.56 -9.45 2.55
CA GLY A 200 12.27 -10.11 2.39
C GLY A 200 12.39 -11.61 2.64
N VAL A 201 11.42 -12.15 3.39
CA VAL A 201 11.20 -13.60 3.57
C VAL A 201 10.08 -14.08 2.64
N TYR A 202 9.08 -13.22 2.40
CA TYR A 202 7.96 -13.47 1.48
C TYR A 202 7.08 -14.67 1.86
N ASP A 203 6.96 -14.94 3.16
CA ASP A 203 6.03 -15.90 3.74
C ASP A 203 4.88 -15.18 4.45
N TRP A 204 3.91 -15.94 4.95
CA TRP A 204 2.80 -15.39 5.72
C TRP A 204 3.15 -15.08 7.17
N SER A 205 4.25 -15.66 7.69
CA SER A 205 4.65 -15.58 9.10
C SER A 205 5.65 -14.46 9.40
N GLU A 206 6.83 -14.51 8.82
CA GLU A 206 7.92 -13.60 9.19
C GLU A 206 7.89 -12.30 8.38
N VAL A 207 7.53 -12.42 7.10
CA VAL A 207 7.43 -11.41 6.04
C VAL A 207 8.75 -10.75 5.68
N VAL A 208 9.42 -10.16 6.67
CA VAL A 208 10.70 -9.47 6.56
C VAL A 208 11.62 -9.86 7.72
N ARG A 209 12.92 -9.79 7.51
CA ARG A 209 13.93 -10.05 8.54
C ARG A 209 15.09 -9.08 8.44
N ALA A 210 15.91 -9.01 9.48
CA ALA A 210 17.18 -8.30 9.42
C ALA A 210 18.24 -9.18 8.75
N ALA A 211 19.09 -8.59 7.93
CA ALA A 211 20.24 -9.25 7.30
C ALA A 211 21.46 -8.33 7.31
N ASP A 212 22.65 -8.91 7.28
CA ASP A 212 23.94 -8.18 7.20
C ASP A 212 24.17 -7.64 5.79
#